data_AF-A0A7W0V1T3-F1
#
_entry.id   AF-A0A7W0V1T3-F1
#
_cell.length_a   1.000
_cell.length_b   1.000
_cell.length_c   1.000
_cell.angle_alpha   90.00
_cell.angle_beta   90.00
_cell.angle_gamma   90.00
#
_symmetry.space_group_name_H-M   'P 1'
#
loop_
_entity.id
_entity.type
_entity.pdbx_description
1 polymer ?
#
loop_
_entity_poly.entity_id
_entity_poly.type
_entity_poly.pdbx_seq_one_letter_code
_entity_poly.pdbx_strand_id
1 'polypeptide(L)' 'PVIGIETIRVAAAAKIRVIAVEAGRTLLLEKEALVEAAENAGISVVGH' A
#
# COMPACT_ATOMS: atom_id res chain seq x y z
N PRO A 1 5.52 -8.76 -7.64
CA PRO A 1 5.00 -8.53 -6.27
C PRO A 1 3.52 -8.15 -6.32
N VAL A 2 2.71 -8.47 -5.31
CA VAL A 2 1.28 -8.11 -5.27
C VAL A 2 1.00 -7.38 -3.97
N ILE A 3 0.37 -6.22 -4.03
CA ILE A 3 -0.08 -5.45 -2.86
C ILE A 3 -1.59 -5.25 -2.96
N GLY A 4 -2.28 -5.52 -1.86
CA GLY A 4 -3.71 -5.27 -1.70
C GLY A 4 -4.00 -4.62 -0.35
N ILE A 5 -5.29 -4.45 -0.06
CA ILE A 5 -5.77 -3.83 1.19
C ILE A 5 -5.18 -4.51 2.44
N GLU A 6 -5.02 -5.84 2.42
CA GLU A 6 -4.49 -6.57 3.57
C GLU A 6 -3.04 -6.18 3.88
N THR A 7 -2.24 -5.87 2.86
CA THR A 7 -0.88 -5.35 3.05
C THR A 7 -0.90 -4.02 3.79
N ILE A 8 -1.85 -3.13 3.48
CA ILE A 8 -2.02 -1.85 4.17
C ILE A 8 -2.41 -2.07 5.64
N ARG A 9 -3.32 -3.00 5.92
CA ARG A 9 -3.72 -3.34 7.30
C ARG A 9 -2.56 -3.86 8.13
N VAL A 10 -1.77 -4.77 7.56
CA VAL A 10 -0.56 -5.29 8.22
C VAL A 10 0.45 -4.17 8.45
N ALA A 11 0.67 -3.31 7.46
CA ALA A 11 1.58 -2.17 7.58
C ALA A 11 1.13 -1.18 8.67
N ALA A 12 -0.17 -0.91 8.76
CA ALA A 12 -0.76 -0.06 9.80
C ALA A 12 -0.57 -0.66 11.20
N ALA A 13 -0.85 -1.96 11.36
CA ALA A 13 -0.63 -2.68 12.63
C ALA A 13 0.84 -2.66 13.05
N ALA A 14 1.75 -2.74 12.07
CA ALA A 14 3.19 -2.62 12.27
C ALA A 14 3.68 -1.18 12.45
N LYS A 15 2.79 -0.17 12.44
CA LYS A 15 3.11 1.27 12.52
C LYS A 15 4.06 1.76 11.41
N ILE A 16 4.04 1.10 10.27
CA ILE A 16 4.77 1.53 9.07
C ILE A 16 4.09 2.78 8.50
N ARG A 17 4.88 3.72 7.99
CA ARG A 17 4.41 4.98 7.41
C ARG A 17 4.62 5.08 5.90
N VAL A 18 5.53 4.29 5.34
CA VAL A 18 5.87 4.34 3.91
C VAL A 18 6.07 2.93 3.37
N ILE A 19 5.51 2.66 2.20
CA ILE A 19 5.73 1.44 1.43
C ILE A 19 6.33 1.85 0.08
N ALA A 20 7.55 1.39 -0.20
CA ALA A 20 8.16 1.53 -1.51
C ALA A 20 7.79 0.34 -2.39
N VAL A 21 7.37 0.59 -3.62
CA VAL A 21 7.00 -0.44 -4.60
C VAL A 21 7.76 -0.25 -5.90
N GLU A 22 8.08 -1.33 -6.59
CA GLU A 22 8.61 -1.25 -7.95
C GLU A 22 7.46 -0.95 -8.92
N ALA A 23 7.50 0.21 -9.55
CA ALA A 23 6.53 0.62 -10.55
C ALA A 23 6.59 -0.30 -11.78
N GLY A 24 5.43 -0.72 -12.28
CA GLY A 24 5.34 -1.62 -13.44
C GLY A 24 5.73 -3.07 -13.19
N ARG A 25 6.28 -3.41 -12.01
CA ARG A 25 6.57 -4.80 -11.59
C ARG A 25 5.73 -5.27 -10.42
N THR A 26 5.06 -4.34 -9.73
CA THR A 26 4.13 -4.62 -8.63
C THR A 26 2.68 -4.50 -9.11
N LEU A 27 1.91 -5.57 -8.93
CA LEU A 27 0.46 -5.56 -9.15
C LEU A 27 -0.23 -4.97 -7.93
N LEU A 28 -1.01 -3.91 -8.13
CA LEU A 28 -1.87 -3.32 -7.11
C LEU A 28 -3.29 -3.87 -7.30
N LEU A 29 -3.79 -4.59 -6.30
CA LEU A 29 -5.17 -5.10 -6.27
C LEU A 29 -6.10 -3.98 -5.82
N GLU A 30 -7.24 -3.82 -6.51
CA GLU A 30 -8.29 -2.85 -6.16
C GLU A 30 -7.70 -1.47 -5.83
N LYS A 31 -6.96 -0.92 -6.80
CA LYS A 31 -6.08 0.25 -6.61
C LYS A 31 -6.77 1.39 -5.85
N GLU A 32 -8.02 1.70 -6.18
CA GLU A 32 -8.80 2.75 -5.55
C GLU A 32 -9.01 2.48 -4.05
N ALA A 33 -9.45 1.27 -3.71
CA ALA A 33 -9.66 0.86 -2.32
C ALA A 33 -8.35 0.75 -1.54
N LEU A 34 -7.25 0.36 -2.20
CA LEU A 34 -5.92 0.36 -1.61
C LEU A 34 -5.46 1.79 -1.27
N VAL A 35 -5.65 2.74 -2.19
CA VAL A 35 -5.30 4.15 -1.98
C VAL A 35 -6.11 4.74 -0.83
N GLU A 36 -7.42 4.50 -0.80
CA GLU A 36 -8.28 4.96 0.30
C GLU A 36 -7.87 4.34 1.65
N ALA A 37 -7.57 3.04 1.68
CA ALA A 37 -7.08 2.38 2.88
C ALA A 37 -5.73 2.96 3.35
N ALA A 38 -4.83 3.26 2.41
CA ALA A 38 -3.53 3.84 2.71
C ALA A 38 -3.66 5.27 3.25
N GLU A 39 -4.52 6.10 2.66
CA GLU A 39 -4.81 7.45 3.15
C GLU A 39 -5.41 7.43 4.55
N ASN A 40 -6.42 6.58 4.79
CA ASN A 40 -7.05 6.43 6.10
C ASN A 40 -6.06 5.93 7.18
N ALA A 41 -5.09 5.10 6.80
CA ALA A 41 -4.02 4.63 7.69
C ALA A 41 -2.86 5.64 7.84
N GLY A 42 -2.84 6.71 7.04
CA GLY A 42 -1.73 7.65 6.95
C GLY A 42 -0.44 7.02 6.41
N ILE A 43 -0.55 6.07 5.50
CA ILE A 43 0.58 5.36 4.88
C ILE A 43 0.80 5.90 3.48
N SER A 44 2.02 6.32 3.17
CA SER A 44 2.42 6.71 1.82
C SER A 44 2.87 5.50 1.02
N VAL A 45 2.36 5.34 -0.19
CA VAL A 45 2.83 4.33 -1.15
C VAL A 45 3.59 5.04 -2.26
N VAL A 46 4.87 4.69 -2.45
CA VAL A 46 5.78 5.37 -3.38
C VAL A 46 6.29 4.36 -4.40
N GLY A 47 6.11 4.66 -5.69
CA GLY A 47 6.65 3.85 -6.78
C GLY A 47 8.02 4.33 -7.24
N HIS A 48 8.97 3.41 -7.45
CA HIS A 48 10.24 3.64 -8.16
C HIS A 48 10.33 2.78 -9.42
#